data_AF-A0A316ADX4-F1
#
_entry.id   AF-A0A316ADX4-F1
#
_cell.length_a   1.000
_cell.length_b   1.000
_cell.length_c   1.000
_cell.angle_alpha   90.00
_cell.angle_beta   90.00
_cell.angle_gamma   90.00
#
_symmetry.space_group_name_H-M   'P 1'
#
loop_
_entity.id
_entity.type
_entity.pdbx_description
1 polymer ?
#
loop_
_entity_poly.entity_id
_entity_poly.type
_entity_poly.pdbx_seq_one_letter_code
_entity_poly.pdbx_strand_id
1 'polypeptide(L)'
;MRIRSLLYYISAGFVLGTLAMVLVYYGNRRNVLQLIHGNESVLREYRLSNQLMKLEKELILLDNTLKNGPISSDSKLRPEVLNSLEKIKSTTQRIVTADSISLPAKYKSELEGLVEQKIQNTEGLLGAFTLPQKAASSGAADRGPALSEKIRSLVYRIDRSDRIALAHTIKQSDRQGQLVLQWNLYIIAIALILFTLVFLIIVGRMKRQSELILQLNRSEKKLKEAAWVKENFLANMSHEIRTPLNAILG
;
A
#
# COMPACT_ATOMS: atom_id res chain seq x y z
N MET A 1 -49.56 5.65 8.80
CA MET A 1 -48.66 5.76 7.62
C MET A 1 -47.28 6.42 7.87
N ARG A 2 -47.04 7.23 8.93
CA ARG A 2 -45.84 8.11 9.04
C ARG A 2 -44.57 7.53 9.67
N ILE A 3 -44.64 6.40 10.38
CA ILE A 3 -43.46 5.67 10.90
C ILE A 3 -42.65 5.04 9.75
N ARG A 4 -43.33 4.56 8.70
CA ARG A 4 -42.68 3.97 7.52
C ARG A 4 -41.75 4.96 6.84
N SER A 5 -42.16 6.22 6.66
CA SER A 5 -41.29 7.24 6.05
C SER A 5 -40.04 7.55 6.87
N LEU A 6 -40.14 7.55 8.20
CA LEU A 6 -38.98 7.81 9.06
C LEU A 6 -38.00 6.63 9.03
N LEU A 7 -38.51 5.40 9.06
CA LEU A 7 -37.74 4.18 8.83
C LEU A 7 -37.03 4.20 7.47
N TYR A 8 -37.68 4.66 6.40
CA TYR A 8 -37.05 4.79 5.08
C TYR A 8 -35.86 5.76 5.06
N TYR A 9 -35.95 6.91 5.73
CA TYR A 9 -34.83 7.86 5.77
C TYR A 9 -33.64 7.35 6.58
N ILE A 10 -33.90 6.69 7.72
CA ILE A 10 -32.85 6.11 8.55
C ILE A 10 -32.15 4.97 7.81
N SER A 11 -32.91 4.07 7.19
CA SER A 11 -32.36 2.97 6.41
C SER A 11 -31.63 3.46 5.15
N ALA A 12 -32.14 4.48 4.46
CA ALA A 12 -31.43 5.11 3.34
C ALA A 12 -30.09 5.75 3.78
N GLY A 13 -30.06 6.46 4.91
CA GLY A 13 -28.83 7.03 5.46
C GLY A 13 -27.82 5.97 5.87
N PHE A 14 -28.28 4.88 6.49
CA PHE A 14 -27.44 3.74 6.86
C PHE A 14 -26.84 3.08 5.62
N VAL A 15 -27.65 2.78 4.60
CA VAL A 15 -27.18 2.19 3.34
C VAL A 15 -26.17 3.10 2.65
N LEU A 16 -26.42 4.40 2.54
CA LEU A 16 -25.50 5.36 1.96
C LEU A 16 -24.17 5.45 2.72
N GLY A 17 -24.21 5.48 4.05
CA GLY A 17 -23.00 5.49 4.88
C GLY A 17 -22.17 4.21 4.70
N THR A 18 -22.85 3.06 4.65
CA THR A 18 -22.19 1.76 4.42
C THR A 18 -21.55 1.73 3.03
N LEU A 19 -22.24 2.21 2.01
CA LEU A 19 -21.75 2.26 0.63
C LEU A 19 -20.55 3.20 0.49
N ALA A 20 -20.59 4.37 1.14
CA ALA A 20 -19.46 5.29 1.21
C ALA A 20 -18.23 4.65 1.89
N MET A 21 -18.44 3.92 2.99
CA MET A 21 -17.37 3.22 3.70
C MET A 21 -16.73 2.13 2.84
N VAL A 22 -17.53 1.38 2.07
CA VAL A 22 -17.04 0.39 1.11
C VAL A 22 -16.23 1.05 -0.01
N LEU A 23 -16.68 2.20 -0.53
CA LEU A 23 -15.95 2.96 -1.55
C LEU A 23 -14.60 3.47 -1.04
N VAL A 24 -14.56 4.00 0.19
CA VAL A 24 -13.31 4.39 0.85
C VAL A 24 -12.37 3.20 1.01
N TYR A 25 -12.88 2.06 1.50
CA TYR A 25 -12.09 0.85 1.67
C TYR A 25 -11.50 0.35 0.34
N TYR A 26 -12.32 0.33 -0.73
CA TYR A 26 -11.88 -0.10 -2.05
C TYR A 26 -10.84 0.86 -2.66
N GLY A 27 -11.04 2.17 -2.50
CA GLY A 27 -10.06 3.19 -2.90
C GLY A 27 -8.74 3.01 -2.17
N ASN A 28 -8.79 2.75 -0.86
CA ASN A 28 -7.59 2.56 -0.04
C ASN A 28 -6.83 1.26 -0.38
N ARG A 29 -7.52 0.23 -0.87
CA ARG A 29 -6.87 -1.03 -1.30
C ARG A 29 -5.84 -0.79 -2.41
N ARG A 30 -6.12 0.11 -3.37
CA ARG A 30 -5.15 0.46 -4.42
C ARG A 30 -3.90 1.12 -3.85
N ASN A 31 -4.06 1.97 -2.83
CA ASN A 31 -2.95 2.65 -2.16
C ASN A 31 -2.04 1.65 -1.46
N VAL A 32 -2.63 0.78 -0.64
CA VAL A 32 -1.88 -0.25 0.09
C VAL A 32 -1.12 -1.13 -0.89
N LEU A 33 -1.75 -1.54 -2.01
CA LEU A 33 -1.07 -2.30 -3.05
C LEU A 33 0.07 -1.50 -3.69
N GLN A 34 -0.11 -0.24 -4.05
CA GLN A 34 0.97 0.58 -4.63
C GLN A 34 2.15 0.78 -3.67
N LEU A 35 1.90 1.01 -2.39
CA LEU A 35 2.96 1.11 -1.37
C LEU A 35 3.70 -0.23 -1.20
N ILE A 36 2.98 -1.34 -1.22
CA ILE A 36 3.59 -2.68 -1.15
C ILE A 36 4.49 -2.92 -2.36
N HIS A 37 4.00 -2.69 -3.59
CA HIS A 37 4.80 -2.88 -4.80
C HIS A 37 5.99 -1.92 -4.86
N GLY A 38 5.83 -0.68 -4.41
CA GLY A 38 6.91 0.30 -4.27
C GLY A 38 7.99 -0.18 -3.31
N ASN A 39 7.62 -0.59 -2.09
CA ASN A 39 8.56 -1.13 -1.11
C ASN A 39 9.25 -2.41 -1.58
N GLU A 40 8.52 -3.32 -2.24
CA GLU A 40 9.11 -4.52 -2.81
C GLU A 40 10.12 -4.20 -3.92
N SER A 41 9.83 -3.20 -4.77
CA SER A 41 10.77 -2.75 -5.81
C SER A 41 12.04 -2.17 -5.20
N VAL A 42 11.91 -1.35 -4.14
CA VAL A 42 13.05 -0.80 -3.40
C VAL A 42 13.88 -1.90 -2.74
N LEU A 43 13.22 -2.91 -2.16
CA LEU A 43 13.89 -4.04 -1.54
C LEU A 43 14.65 -4.90 -2.56
N ARG A 44 14.08 -5.12 -3.76
CA ARG A 44 14.76 -5.82 -4.85
C ARG A 44 16.00 -5.07 -5.32
N GLU A 45 15.91 -3.75 -5.50
CA GLU A 45 17.04 -2.91 -5.90
C GLU A 45 18.14 -2.88 -4.82
N TYR A 46 17.75 -2.74 -3.55
CA TYR A 46 18.68 -2.80 -2.43
C TYR A 46 19.42 -4.14 -2.37
N ARG A 47 18.72 -5.25 -2.61
CA ARG A 47 19.34 -6.58 -2.70
C ARG A 47 20.32 -6.67 -3.86
N LEU A 48 19.98 -6.13 -5.03
CA LEU A 48 20.87 -6.10 -6.21
C LEU A 48 22.15 -5.30 -5.91
N SER A 49 22.02 -4.06 -5.41
CA SER A 49 23.17 -3.22 -5.03
C SER A 49 24.06 -3.91 -3.99
N ASN A 50 23.46 -4.59 -2.99
CA ASN A 50 24.23 -5.38 -2.03
C ASN A 50 24.96 -6.58 -2.67
N GLN A 51 24.37 -7.29 -3.63
CA GLN A 51 25.05 -8.37 -4.34
C GLN A 51 26.19 -7.83 -5.22
N LEU A 52 26.00 -6.68 -5.88
CA LEU A 52 27.02 -6.01 -6.69
C LEU A 52 28.23 -5.57 -5.84
N MET A 53 27.98 -4.95 -4.69
CA MET A 53 29.03 -4.58 -3.74
C MET A 53 29.76 -5.82 -3.19
N LYS A 54 29.03 -6.91 -2.95
CA LYS A 54 29.61 -8.19 -2.53
C LYS A 54 30.51 -8.77 -3.63
N LEU A 55 30.07 -8.77 -4.88
CA LEU A 55 30.85 -9.23 -6.03
C LEU A 55 32.14 -8.43 -6.17
N GLU A 56 32.07 -7.10 -6.06
CA GLU A 56 33.24 -6.23 -6.11
C GLU A 56 34.23 -6.56 -4.98
N LYS A 57 33.75 -6.74 -3.75
CA LYS A 57 34.59 -7.13 -2.62
C LYS A 57 35.27 -8.49 -2.86
N GLU A 58 34.54 -9.48 -3.35
CA GLU A 58 35.08 -10.81 -3.65
C GLU A 58 36.14 -10.75 -4.76
N LEU A 59 35.95 -9.90 -5.76
CA LEU A 59 36.92 -9.67 -6.84
C LEU A 59 38.21 -8.99 -6.33
N ILE A 60 38.08 -8.00 -5.44
CA ILE A 60 39.23 -7.34 -4.80
C ILE A 60 40.00 -8.33 -3.92
N LEU A 61 39.30 -9.15 -3.14
CA LEU A 61 39.92 -10.18 -2.32
C LEU A 61 40.68 -11.19 -3.19
N LEU A 62 40.06 -11.66 -4.28
CA LEU A 62 40.71 -12.55 -5.24
C LEU A 62 42.00 -11.94 -5.79
N ASP A 63 41.95 -10.69 -6.26
CA ASP A 63 43.13 -10.01 -6.83
C ASP A 63 44.23 -9.81 -5.79
N ASN A 64 43.87 -9.48 -4.54
CA ASN A 64 44.82 -9.35 -3.44
C ASN A 64 45.45 -10.69 -3.06
N THR A 65 44.66 -11.78 -3.00
CA THR A 65 45.15 -13.13 -2.73
C THR A 65 46.09 -13.60 -3.84
N LEU A 66 45.79 -13.29 -5.11
CA LEU A 66 46.67 -13.60 -6.24
C LEU A 66 47.97 -12.78 -6.22
N LYS A 67 47.91 -11.51 -5.80
CA LYS A 67 49.07 -10.60 -5.78
C LYS A 67 50.02 -10.84 -4.59
N ASN A 68 49.45 -11.12 -3.42
CA ASN A 68 50.19 -11.22 -2.15
C ASN A 68 50.36 -12.67 -1.67
N GLY A 69 49.78 -13.64 -2.38
CA GLY A 69 49.88 -15.05 -2.06
C GLY A 69 51.35 -15.50 -2.05
N PRO A 70 51.81 -16.25 -1.03
CA PRO A 70 53.19 -16.70 -0.97
C PRO A 70 53.52 -17.55 -2.19
N ILE A 71 54.48 -17.07 -2.99
CA ILE A 71 55.01 -17.75 -4.18
C ILE A 71 55.71 -19.07 -3.78
N SER A 72 56.02 -19.26 -2.49
CA SER A 72 56.63 -20.47 -1.95
C SER A 72 55.59 -21.43 -1.32
N SER A 73 55.30 -22.52 -2.02
CA SER A 73 54.84 -23.83 -1.50
C SER A 73 53.47 -23.91 -0.78
N ASP A 74 52.42 -23.56 -1.52
CA ASP A 74 51.45 -24.53 -2.07
C ASP A 74 50.63 -25.50 -1.16
N SER A 75 50.09 -25.02 -0.04
CA SER A 75 48.96 -25.72 0.61
C SER A 75 47.68 -24.89 0.74
N LYS A 76 47.79 -23.57 0.99
CA LYS A 76 46.63 -22.74 1.35
C LYS A 76 46.15 -21.78 0.25
N LEU A 77 47.01 -21.41 -0.69
CA LEU A 77 46.67 -20.44 -1.74
C LEU A 77 45.63 -20.99 -2.73
N ARG A 78 45.88 -22.19 -3.27
CA ARG A 78 44.99 -22.85 -4.23
C ARG A 78 43.56 -23.04 -3.69
N PRO A 79 43.33 -23.63 -2.50
CA PRO A 79 41.97 -23.78 -1.98
C PRO A 79 41.31 -22.43 -1.65
N GLU A 80 42.06 -21.41 -1.25
CA GLU A 80 41.52 -20.06 -0.98
C GLU A 80 41.07 -19.35 -2.26
N VAL A 81 41.84 -19.46 -3.34
CA VAL A 81 41.47 -18.95 -4.66
C VAL A 81 40.25 -19.69 -5.21
N LEU A 82 40.23 -21.03 -5.15
CA LEU A 82 39.08 -21.82 -5.62
C LEU A 82 37.78 -21.46 -4.87
N ASN A 83 37.84 -21.31 -3.55
CA ASN A 83 36.71 -20.85 -2.75
C ASN A 83 36.25 -19.43 -3.15
N SER A 84 37.19 -18.54 -3.48
CA SER A 84 36.86 -17.19 -3.95
C SER A 84 36.19 -17.21 -5.32
N LEU A 85 36.65 -18.06 -6.24
CA LEU A 85 36.03 -18.26 -7.55
C LEU A 85 34.61 -18.84 -7.42
N GLU A 86 34.41 -19.81 -6.54
CA GLU A 86 33.07 -20.37 -6.26
C GLU A 86 32.12 -19.31 -5.72
N LYS A 87 32.58 -18.48 -4.78
CA LYS A 87 31.82 -17.35 -4.24
C LYS A 87 31.44 -16.35 -5.33
N ILE A 88 32.40 -15.92 -6.15
CA ILE A 88 32.18 -15.01 -7.27
C ILE A 88 31.15 -15.57 -8.25
N LYS A 89 31.28 -16.86 -8.61
CA LYS A 89 30.33 -17.56 -9.50
C LYS A 89 28.93 -17.57 -8.90
N SER A 90 28.79 -17.94 -7.63
CA SER A 90 27.50 -17.99 -6.93
C SER A 90 26.86 -16.60 -6.79
N THR A 91 27.65 -15.56 -6.48
CA THR A 91 27.17 -14.17 -6.36
C THR A 91 26.73 -13.66 -7.74
N THR A 92 27.50 -13.94 -8.79
CA THR A 92 27.14 -13.57 -10.18
C THR A 92 25.86 -14.26 -10.64
N GLN A 93 25.70 -15.55 -10.34
CA GLN A 93 24.49 -16.28 -10.68
C GLN A 93 23.25 -15.70 -9.96
N ARG A 94 23.38 -15.29 -8.68
CA ARG A 94 22.31 -14.60 -7.95
C ARG A 94 21.96 -13.25 -8.57
N ILE A 95 22.94 -12.51 -9.08
CA ILE A 95 22.72 -11.22 -9.78
C ILE A 95 21.99 -11.44 -11.11
N VAL A 96 22.40 -12.42 -11.90
CA VAL A 96 21.82 -12.71 -13.24
C VAL A 96 20.40 -13.27 -13.12
N THR A 97 20.18 -14.18 -12.17
CA THR A 97 18.85 -14.78 -11.93
C THR A 97 17.89 -13.86 -11.19
N ALA A 98 18.37 -12.76 -10.59
CA ALA A 98 17.50 -11.80 -9.92
C ALA A 98 16.52 -11.17 -10.92
N ASP A 99 15.24 -11.22 -10.58
CA ASP A 99 14.19 -10.51 -11.30
C ASP A 99 14.25 -9.03 -10.92
N SER A 100 15.08 -8.27 -11.63
CA SER A 100 15.26 -6.82 -11.45
C SER A 100 14.85 -6.07 -12.70
N ILE A 101 13.95 -5.10 -12.49
CA ILE A 101 13.43 -4.19 -13.53
C ILE A 101 14.57 -3.31 -14.10
N SER A 102 15.60 -3.07 -13.29
CA SER A 102 16.71 -2.16 -13.52
C SER A 102 17.92 -2.80 -14.21
N LEU A 103 17.99 -4.13 -14.32
CA LEU A 103 19.13 -4.85 -14.92
C LEU A 103 18.77 -5.43 -16.30
N PRO A 104 18.91 -4.64 -17.39
CA PRO A 104 18.75 -5.12 -18.76
C PRO A 104 19.46 -6.45 -19.01
N ALA A 105 18.83 -7.32 -19.81
CA ALA A 105 19.41 -8.60 -20.21
C ALA A 105 20.82 -8.46 -20.80
N LYS A 106 21.11 -7.34 -21.46
CA LYS A 106 22.44 -6.99 -21.96
C LYS A 106 23.50 -6.92 -20.85
N TYR A 107 23.22 -6.24 -19.74
CA TYR A 107 24.17 -6.13 -18.63
C TYR A 107 24.35 -7.46 -17.88
N LYS A 108 23.28 -8.26 -17.77
CA LYS A 108 23.37 -9.62 -17.23
C LYS A 108 24.34 -10.48 -18.03
N SER A 109 24.15 -10.53 -19.35
CA SER A 109 24.99 -11.31 -20.26
C SER A 109 26.44 -10.79 -20.32
N GLU A 110 26.64 -9.46 -20.30
CA GLU A 110 27.97 -8.86 -20.28
C GLU A 110 28.72 -9.16 -18.97
N LEU A 111 28.03 -9.08 -17.82
CA LEU A 111 28.61 -9.38 -16.51
C LEU A 111 28.98 -10.87 -16.40
N GLU A 112 28.08 -11.76 -16.80
CA GLU A 112 28.30 -13.20 -16.80
C GLU A 112 29.49 -13.57 -17.69
N GLY A 113 29.57 -13.01 -18.91
CA GLY A 113 30.69 -13.26 -19.82
C GLY A 113 32.03 -12.76 -19.28
N LEU A 114 32.07 -11.57 -18.67
CA LEU A 114 33.30 -11.03 -18.08
C LEU A 114 33.77 -11.82 -16.85
N VAL A 115 32.84 -12.24 -15.99
CA VAL A 115 33.14 -13.07 -14.82
C VAL A 115 33.63 -14.44 -15.24
N GLU A 116 33.00 -15.08 -16.22
CA GLU A 116 33.42 -16.38 -16.74
C GLU A 116 34.84 -16.31 -17.33
N GLN A 117 35.13 -15.27 -18.13
CA GLN A 117 36.49 -15.04 -18.64
C GLN A 117 37.52 -14.85 -17.53
N LYS A 118 37.15 -14.17 -16.43
CA LYS A 118 38.01 -13.97 -15.26
C LYS A 118 38.26 -15.29 -14.52
N ILE A 119 37.24 -16.13 -14.35
CA ILE A 119 37.35 -17.45 -13.71
C ILE A 119 38.30 -18.33 -14.54
N GLN A 120 38.05 -18.46 -15.84
CA GLN A 120 38.87 -19.26 -16.75
C GLN A 120 40.33 -18.80 -16.78
N ASN A 121 40.58 -17.49 -16.81
CA ASN A 121 41.93 -16.95 -16.74
C ASN A 121 42.62 -17.30 -15.41
N THR A 122 41.89 -17.23 -14.30
CA THR A 122 42.44 -17.53 -12.96
C THR A 122 42.71 -19.01 -12.76
N GLU A 123 41.84 -19.90 -13.25
CA GLU A 123 42.04 -21.34 -13.25
C GLU A 123 43.23 -21.74 -14.13
N GLY A 124 43.37 -21.11 -15.30
CA GLY A 124 44.54 -21.31 -16.18
C GLY A 124 45.86 -20.90 -15.51
N LEU A 125 45.86 -19.78 -14.77
CA LEU A 125 47.02 -19.35 -13.97
C LEU A 125 47.36 -20.38 -12.88
N LEU A 126 46.37 -20.83 -12.11
CA LEU A 126 46.55 -21.87 -11.07
C LEU A 126 47.11 -23.18 -11.64
N GLY A 127 46.66 -23.59 -12.83
CA GLY A 127 47.20 -24.77 -13.52
C GLY A 127 48.65 -24.59 -13.95
N ALA A 128 48.99 -23.41 -14.46
CA ALA A 128 50.36 -23.07 -14.89
C ALA A 128 51.38 -23.07 -13.75
N PHE A 129 50.99 -22.69 -12.53
CA PHE A 129 51.86 -22.75 -11.35
C PHE A 129 52.24 -24.18 -10.92
N THR A 130 51.58 -25.22 -11.44
CA THR A 130 51.90 -26.63 -11.10
C THR A 130 52.99 -27.25 -11.99
N LEU A 131 53.39 -26.58 -13.09
CA LEU A 131 54.40 -27.09 -14.02
C LEU A 131 55.75 -26.36 -13.83
N PRO A 132 56.87 -27.05 -13.54
CA PRO A 132 58.14 -26.42 -13.18
C PRO A 132 58.87 -25.67 -14.31
N GLN A 133 58.41 -25.76 -15.56
CA GLN A 133 59.20 -25.30 -16.69
C GLN A 133 58.45 -24.30 -17.57
N LYS A 134 59.06 -23.12 -17.66
CA LYS A 134 58.81 -22.03 -18.61
C LYS A 134 57.46 -21.32 -18.44
N ALA A 135 57.58 -20.11 -17.91
CA ALA A 135 57.05 -18.91 -18.56
C ALA A 135 55.61 -19.05 -19.10
N ALA A 136 54.65 -19.27 -18.21
CA ALA A 136 53.26 -18.97 -18.52
C ALA A 136 53.09 -17.44 -18.53
N SER A 137 53.51 -16.86 -19.66
CA SER A 137 53.07 -15.60 -20.26
C SER A 137 52.66 -14.50 -19.27
N SER A 138 53.51 -13.49 -19.13
CA SER A 138 53.19 -12.18 -18.54
C SER A 138 51.78 -11.69 -18.90
N GLY A 139 51.28 -12.00 -20.10
CA GLY A 139 49.93 -11.66 -20.54
C GLY A 139 48.77 -12.25 -19.71
N ALA A 140 48.84 -13.44 -19.11
CA ALA A 140 47.72 -14.00 -18.33
C ALA A 140 47.64 -13.37 -16.92
N ALA A 141 48.81 -13.11 -16.32
CA ALA A 141 48.93 -12.37 -15.07
C ALA A 141 48.50 -10.90 -15.24
N ASP A 142 48.78 -10.30 -16.40
CA ASP A 142 48.44 -8.91 -16.73
C ASP A 142 46.98 -8.73 -17.19
N ARG A 143 46.37 -9.78 -17.78
CA ARG A 143 44.93 -9.79 -18.14
C ARG A 143 44.00 -9.83 -16.93
N GLY A 144 44.43 -10.41 -15.82
CA GLY A 144 43.63 -10.53 -14.59
C GLY A 144 43.13 -9.18 -14.08
N PRO A 145 44.03 -8.21 -13.81
CA PRO A 145 43.66 -6.85 -13.40
C PRO A 145 42.78 -6.12 -14.42
N ALA A 146 43.05 -6.28 -15.72
CA ALA A 146 42.26 -5.65 -16.78
C ALA A 146 40.82 -6.18 -16.83
N LEU A 147 40.61 -7.49 -16.61
CA LEU A 147 39.28 -8.08 -16.47
C LEU A 147 38.58 -7.59 -15.21
N SER A 148 39.31 -7.48 -14.08
CA SER A 148 38.74 -6.96 -12.84
C SER A 148 38.25 -5.51 -12.99
N GLU A 149 39.00 -4.67 -13.69
CA GLU A 149 38.62 -3.28 -13.94
C GLU A 149 37.40 -3.19 -14.88
N LYS A 150 37.31 -4.05 -15.90
CA LYS A 150 36.12 -4.15 -16.75
C LYS A 150 34.88 -4.56 -15.94
N ILE A 151 35.00 -5.56 -15.07
CA ILE A 151 33.91 -6.00 -14.18
C ILE A 151 33.51 -4.86 -13.24
N ARG A 152 34.47 -4.19 -12.59
CA ARG A 152 34.21 -3.06 -11.69
C ARG A 152 33.51 -1.90 -12.41
N SER A 153 33.96 -1.54 -13.60
CA SER A 153 33.34 -0.47 -14.39
C SER A 153 31.91 -0.83 -14.81
N LEU A 154 31.65 -2.09 -15.16
CA LEU A 154 30.30 -2.56 -15.47
C LEU A 154 29.40 -2.55 -14.23
N VAL A 155 29.90 -3.04 -13.10
CA VAL A 155 29.20 -3.00 -11.79
C VAL A 155 28.86 -1.56 -11.39
N TYR A 156 29.79 -0.61 -11.56
CA TYR A 156 29.54 0.80 -11.30
C TYR A 156 28.47 1.41 -12.22
N ARG A 157 28.47 1.06 -13.50
CA ARG A 157 27.43 1.50 -14.45
C ARG A 157 26.05 0.98 -14.06
N ILE A 158 25.98 -0.28 -13.62
CA ILE A 158 24.76 -0.92 -13.12
C ILE A 158 24.27 -0.21 -11.85
N ASP A 159 25.12 -0.06 -10.82
CA ASP A 159 24.71 0.59 -9.56
C ASP A 159 24.24 2.04 -9.78
N ARG A 160 24.86 2.76 -10.74
CA ARG A 160 24.43 4.11 -11.10
C ARG A 160 23.08 4.14 -11.82
N SER A 161 22.82 3.23 -12.76
CA SER A 161 21.51 3.14 -13.41
C SER A 161 20.42 2.75 -12.43
N ASP A 162 20.73 1.84 -11.51
CA ASP A 162 19.85 1.33 -10.47
C ASP A 162 19.41 2.45 -9.52
N ARG A 163 20.34 3.30 -9.06
CA ARG A 163 20.03 4.46 -8.21
C ARG A 163 19.13 5.50 -8.89
N ILE A 164 19.29 5.71 -10.20
CA ILE A 164 18.46 6.65 -10.97
C ILE A 164 17.04 6.09 -11.12
N ALA A 165 16.90 4.79 -11.43
CA ALA A 165 15.61 4.11 -11.49
C ALA A 165 14.89 4.09 -10.13
N LEU A 166 15.65 3.88 -9.04
CA LEU A 166 15.14 3.95 -7.67
C LEU A 166 14.61 5.35 -7.35
N ALA A 167 15.38 6.40 -7.66
CA ALA A 167 14.98 7.79 -7.43
C ALA A 167 13.72 8.17 -8.22
N HIS A 168 13.56 7.65 -9.44
CA HIS A 168 12.35 7.86 -10.23
C HIS A 168 11.14 7.12 -9.65
N THR A 169 11.34 5.86 -9.24
CA THR A 169 10.27 5.03 -8.63
C THR A 169 9.79 5.62 -7.30
N ILE A 170 10.71 6.09 -6.46
CA ILE A 170 10.39 6.76 -5.19
C ILE A 170 9.65 8.08 -5.45
N LYS A 171 10.12 8.93 -6.37
CA LYS A 171 9.46 10.21 -6.68
C LYS A 171 8.09 10.06 -7.33
N GLN A 172 7.92 9.07 -8.20
CA GLN A 172 6.63 8.78 -8.82
C GLN A 172 5.64 8.20 -7.79
N SER A 173 6.12 7.38 -6.84
CA SER A 173 5.32 6.87 -5.72
C SER A 173 4.88 8.00 -4.77
N ASP A 174 5.75 8.97 -4.48
CA ASP A 174 5.41 10.11 -3.60
C ASP A 174 4.36 11.06 -4.21
N ARG A 175 4.50 11.40 -5.50
CA ARG A 175 3.53 12.29 -6.17
C ARG A 175 2.15 11.68 -6.29
N GLN A 176 2.06 10.36 -6.49
CA GLN A 176 0.78 9.66 -6.57
C GLN A 176 0.18 9.46 -5.17
N GLY A 177 0.99 9.19 -4.14
CA GLY A 177 0.50 9.04 -2.76
C GLY A 177 -0.20 10.28 -2.20
N GLN A 178 0.33 11.48 -2.47
CA GLN A 178 -0.24 12.75 -1.99
C GLN A 178 -1.60 13.08 -2.63
N LEU A 179 -1.75 12.86 -3.94
CA LEU A 179 -3.00 13.12 -4.65
C LEU A 179 -4.12 12.21 -4.13
N VAL A 180 -3.81 10.94 -3.84
CA VAL A 180 -4.84 9.99 -3.39
C VAL A 180 -5.25 10.18 -1.92
N LEU A 181 -4.36 10.70 -1.06
CA LEU A 181 -4.74 11.12 0.30
C LEU A 181 -5.80 12.23 0.28
N GLN A 182 -5.67 13.19 -0.64
CA GLN A 182 -6.67 14.25 -0.82
C GLN A 182 -8.01 13.68 -1.32
N TRP A 183 -8.00 12.76 -2.29
CA TRP A 183 -9.21 12.07 -2.74
C TRP A 183 -9.94 11.33 -1.62
N ASN A 184 -9.19 10.67 -0.72
CA ASN A 184 -9.79 9.99 0.42
C ASN A 184 -10.44 10.98 1.40
N LEU A 185 -9.79 12.12 1.66
CA LEU A 185 -10.32 13.18 2.49
C LEU A 185 -11.61 13.79 1.90
N TYR A 186 -11.68 13.98 0.58
CA TYR A 186 -12.90 14.45 -0.10
C TYR A 186 -14.06 13.45 0.05
N ILE A 187 -13.83 12.15 -0.08
CA ILE A 187 -14.89 11.14 0.09
C ILE A 187 -15.40 11.13 1.53
N ILE A 188 -14.51 11.19 2.52
CA ILE A 188 -14.89 11.27 3.94
C ILE A 188 -15.69 12.54 4.23
N ALA A 189 -15.26 13.69 3.69
CA ALA A 189 -15.96 14.95 3.86
C ALA A 189 -17.39 14.90 3.26
N ILE A 190 -17.54 14.37 2.04
CA ILE A 190 -18.85 14.19 1.39
C ILE A 190 -19.75 13.27 2.22
N ALA A 191 -19.21 12.17 2.74
CA ALA A 191 -19.95 11.24 3.60
C ALA A 191 -20.45 11.91 4.89
N LEU A 192 -19.61 12.71 5.56
CA LEU A 192 -19.97 13.47 6.75
C LEU A 192 -21.06 14.52 6.48
N ILE A 193 -20.96 15.21 5.34
CA ILE A 193 -21.98 16.20 4.92
C ILE A 193 -23.32 15.51 4.70
N LEU A 194 -23.35 14.40 3.98
CA LEU A 194 -24.58 13.63 3.75
C LEU A 194 -25.18 13.11 5.05
N PHE A 195 -24.35 12.60 5.97
CA PHE A 195 -24.81 12.12 7.27
C PHE A 195 -25.42 13.25 8.10
N THR A 196 -24.76 14.41 8.12
CA THR A 196 -25.25 15.62 8.82
C THR A 196 -26.57 16.10 8.23
N LEU A 197 -26.70 16.11 6.89
CA LEU A 197 -27.93 16.51 6.20
C LEU A 197 -29.10 15.60 6.57
N VAL A 198 -28.90 14.28 6.51
CA VAL A 198 -29.92 13.29 6.90
C VAL A 198 -30.32 13.45 8.37
N PHE A 199 -29.34 13.67 9.25
CA PHE A 199 -29.59 13.92 10.67
C PHE A 199 -30.47 15.16 10.90
N LEU A 200 -30.16 16.28 10.24
CA LEU A 200 -30.96 17.51 10.33
C LEU A 200 -32.39 17.32 9.83
N ILE A 201 -32.57 16.56 8.73
CA ILE A 201 -33.91 16.23 8.21
C ILE A 201 -34.72 15.41 9.23
N ILE A 202 -34.10 14.42 9.87
CA ILE A 202 -34.76 13.58 10.89
C ILE A 202 -35.19 14.42 12.09
N VAL A 203 -34.28 15.24 12.64
CA VAL A 203 -34.58 16.09 13.80
C VAL A 203 -35.68 17.10 13.48
N GLY A 204 -35.64 17.75 12.31
CA GLY A 204 -36.68 18.67 11.87
C GLY A 204 -38.05 18.01 11.72
N ARG A 205 -38.07 16.76 11.22
CA ARG A 205 -39.31 15.97 11.13
C ARG A 205 -39.84 15.57 12.50
N MET A 206 -38.97 15.19 13.45
CA MET A 206 -39.38 14.83 14.81
C MET A 206 -40.03 16.02 15.53
N LYS A 207 -39.47 17.23 15.42
CA LYS A 207 -40.07 18.43 16.03
C LYS A 207 -41.49 18.70 15.50
N ARG A 208 -41.67 18.68 14.17
CA ARG A 208 -42.99 18.84 13.55
C ARG A 208 -43.98 17.75 13.97
N GLN A 209 -43.52 16.51 14.15
CA GLN A 209 -44.37 15.44 14.65
C GLN A 209 -44.85 15.71 16.08
N SER A 210 -43.95 16.18 16.95
CA SER A 210 -44.31 16.54 18.33
C SER A 210 -45.36 17.66 18.39
N GLU A 211 -45.21 18.70 17.57
CA GLU A 211 -46.19 19.80 17.50
C GLU A 211 -47.58 19.33 17.03
N LEU A 212 -47.62 18.50 15.98
CA LEU A 212 -48.87 17.95 15.46
C LEU A 212 -49.59 17.06 16.48
N ILE A 213 -48.85 16.25 17.25
CA ILE A 213 -49.42 15.44 18.33
C ILE A 213 -50.02 16.34 19.41
N LEU A 214 -49.33 17.42 19.76
CA LEU A 214 -49.78 18.37 20.78
C LEU A 214 -51.05 19.13 20.33
N GLN A 215 -51.11 19.54 19.06
CA GLN A 215 -52.30 20.15 18.46
C GLN A 215 -53.48 19.18 18.42
N LEU A 216 -53.24 17.93 18.03
CA LEU A 216 -54.27 16.89 18.01
C LEU A 216 -54.86 16.67 19.40
N ASN A 217 -54.01 16.56 20.42
CA ASN A 217 -54.43 16.34 21.80
C ASN A 217 -55.25 17.54 22.34
N ARG A 218 -54.86 18.78 21.99
CA ARG A 218 -55.66 19.98 22.31
C ARG A 218 -57.02 19.96 21.62
N SER A 219 -57.08 19.57 20.35
CA SER A 219 -58.34 19.47 19.60
C SER A 219 -59.26 18.41 20.19
N GLU A 220 -58.72 17.25 20.56
CA GLU A 220 -59.47 16.17 21.19
C GLU A 220 -60.03 16.60 22.55
N LYS A 221 -59.23 17.31 23.36
CA LYS A 221 -59.68 17.86 24.64
C LYS A 221 -60.83 18.86 24.48
N LYS A 222 -60.71 19.79 23.51
CA LYS A 222 -61.79 20.76 23.20
C LYS A 222 -63.07 20.07 22.73
N LEU A 223 -62.95 19.01 21.93
CA LEU A 223 -64.09 18.20 21.49
C LEU A 223 -64.79 17.52 22.67
N LYS A 224 -64.02 16.93 23.60
CA LYS A 224 -64.57 16.32 24.82
C LYS A 224 -65.24 17.36 25.73
N GLU A 225 -64.62 18.52 25.92
CA GLU A 225 -65.21 19.62 26.70
C GLU A 225 -66.51 20.12 26.06
N ALA A 226 -66.54 20.33 24.75
CA ALA A 226 -67.75 20.75 24.04
C ALA A 226 -68.87 19.70 24.10
N ALA A 227 -68.52 18.41 23.98
CA ALA A 227 -69.47 17.32 24.14
C ALA A 227 -70.06 17.29 25.55
N TRP A 228 -69.22 17.44 26.58
CA TRP A 228 -69.65 17.49 27.98
C TRP A 228 -70.55 18.69 28.27
N VAL A 229 -70.18 19.89 27.78
CA VAL A 229 -71.03 21.09 27.91
C VAL A 229 -72.37 20.88 27.21
N LYS A 230 -72.38 20.28 26.02
CA LYS A 230 -73.61 19.97 25.29
C LYS A 230 -74.49 18.99 26.06
N GLU A 231 -73.92 17.91 26.61
CA GLU A 231 -74.64 16.95 27.43
C GLU A 231 -75.26 17.61 28.66
N ASN A 232 -74.49 18.40 29.41
CA ASN A 232 -74.99 19.14 30.57
C ASN A 232 -76.08 20.15 30.20
N PHE A 233 -75.92 20.86 29.08
CA PHE A 233 -76.93 21.79 28.61
C PHE A 233 -78.23 21.06 28.26
N LEU A 234 -78.16 19.94 27.54
CA LEU A 234 -79.34 19.14 27.20
C LEU A 234 -80.01 18.55 28.45
N ALA A 235 -79.23 18.08 29.43
CA ALA A 235 -79.75 17.58 30.70
C ALA A 235 -80.45 18.68 31.51
N ASN A 236 -79.82 19.86 31.65
CA ASN A 236 -80.41 21.00 32.34
C ASN A 236 -81.66 21.52 31.63
N MET A 237 -81.63 21.68 30.30
CA MET A 237 -82.80 22.08 29.52
C MET A 237 -83.93 21.06 29.62
N SER A 238 -83.62 19.76 29.59
CA SER A 238 -84.63 18.72 29.81
C SER A 238 -85.27 18.84 31.19
N HIS A 239 -84.51 19.24 32.21
CA HIS A 239 -85.02 19.44 33.57
C HIS A 239 -85.90 20.70 33.64
N GLU A 240 -85.42 21.83 33.12
CA GLU A 240 -86.11 23.12 33.12
C GLU A 240 -87.39 23.13 32.28
N ILE A 241 -87.49 22.30 31.23
CA ILE A 241 -88.72 22.16 30.45
C ILE A 241 -89.72 21.25 31.18
N ARG A 242 -89.25 20.19 31.84
CA ARG A 242 -90.12 19.23 32.51
C ARG A 242 -90.79 19.81 33.76
N THR A 243 -90.12 20.68 34.51
CA THR A 243 -90.65 21.32 35.72
C THR A 243 -91.93 22.16 35.48
N PRO A 244 -91.97 23.13 34.55
CA PRO A 244 -93.19 23.86 34.22
C PRO A 244 -94.22 22.99 33.51
N LEU A 245 -93.79 22.01 32.69
CA LEU A 245 -94.70 21.05 32.06
C LEU A 245 -95.48 20.25 33.12
N ASN A 246 -94.79 19.73 34.13
CA ASN A 246 -95.42 19.08 35.28
C ASN A 246 -96.29 20.06 36.08
N ALA A 247 -95.85 21.31 36.29
CA ALA A 247 -96.64 22.31 36.99
C ALA A 247 -97.93 22.71 36.25
N ILE A 248 -97.99 22.55 34.92
CA ILE A 248 -99.19 22.79 34.11
C ILE A 248 -100.09 21.54 34.03
N LEU A 249 -99.51 20.34 34.08
CA LEU A 249 -100.24 19.08 33.97
C LEU A 249 -100.75 18.51 35.32
N GLY A 250 -100.28 19.02 36.46
CA GLY A 250 -100.71 18.63 37.81
C GLY A 250 -99.54 18.23 38.71
#